data_AF-A0A6V8PDM9-F1
#
_entry.id   AF-A0A6V8PDM9-F1
#
_cell.length_a   1.000
_cell.length_b   1.000
_cell.length_c   1.000
_cell.angle_alpha   90.00
_cell.angle_beta   90.00
_cell.angle_gamma   90.00
#
_symmetry.space_group_name_H-M   'P 1'
#
loop_
_entity.id
_entity.type
_entity.pdbx_description
1 polymer ?
#
loop_
_entity_poly.entity_id
_entity_poly.type
_entity_poly.pdbx_seq_one_letter_code
_entity_poly.pdbx_strand_id
1 'polypeptide(L)'
;MGIVNSIYKKKMNLQQQRRKEALREAKHIARILGERFGAKEVILYGSLSQERYFDMASDIDIVAKGLGDQYLKAYGYCLRLSEFNLDIRAYEDLPDQYKNQVNKQGRCLYAKK
;
A
#
# COMPACT_ATOMS: atom_id res chain seq x y z
N MET A 1 -9.04 -37.68 -4.58
CA MET A 1 -8.11 -36.58 -4.24
C MET A 1 -7.94 -35.64 -5.44
N GLY A 2 -9.05 -35.20 -6.06
CA GLY A 2 -9.08 -34.57 -7.38
C GLY A 2 -9.97 -33.33 -7.39
N ILE A 3 -9.69 -32.39 -8.29
CA ILE A 3 -10.42 -31.13 -8.57
C ILE A 3 -10.40 -30.10 -7.43
N VAL A 4 -10.86 -30.43 -6.22
CA VAL A 4 -10.93 -29.47 -5.11
C VAL A 4 -9.54 -28.90 -4.78
N ASN A 5 -8.54 -29.77 -4.62
CA ASN A 5 -7.16 -29.36 -4.36
C ASN A 5 -6.55 -28.51 -5.50
N SER A 6 -6.92 -28.77 -6.76
CA SER A 6 -6.39 -27.98 -7.89
C SER A 6 -7.03 -26.60 -7.97
N ILE A 7 -8.31 -26.46 -7.60
CA ILE A 7 -8.99 -25.17 -7.45
C ILE A 7 -8.34 -24.34 -6.34
N TYR A 8 -8.10 -24.94 -5.16
CA TYR A 8 -7.41 -24.24 -4.06
C TYR A 8 -6.03 -23.77 -4.47
N LYS A 9 -5.23 -24.64 -5.12
CA LYS A 9 -3.89 -24.28 -5.61
C LYS A 9 -3.93 -23.14 -6.63
N LYS A 10 -4.88 -23.17 -7.57
CA LYS A 10 -5.06 -22.09 -8.57
C LYS A 10 -5.44 -20.77 -7.92
N LYS A 11 -6.36 -20.78 -6.96
CA LYS A 11 -6.76 -19.59 -6.19
C LYS A 11 -5.58 -18.99 -5.43
N MET A 12 -4.80 -19.82 -4.74
CA MET A 12 -3.60 -19.38 -4.01
C MET A 12 -2.56 -18.77 -4.95
N ASN A 13 -2.31 -19.38 -6.10
CA ASN A 13 -1.37 -18.84 -7.09
C ASN A 13 -1.82 -17.48 -7.62
N LEU A 14 -3.12 -17.32 -7.94
CA LEU A 14 -3.68 -16.06 -8.41
C LEU A 14 -3.57 -14.96 -7.34
N GLN A 15 -3.89 -15.29 -6.09
CA GLN A 15 -3.76 -14.37 -4.96
C GLN A 15 -2.31 -13.93 -4.73
N GLN A 16 -1.36 -14.85 -4.82
CA GLN A 16 0.07 -14.53 -4.72
C GLN A 16 0.54 -13.64 -5.88
N GLN A 17 0.06 -13.88 -7.09
CA GLN A 17 0.37 -13.05 -8.25
C GLN A 17 -0.21 -11.64 -8.08
N ARG A 18 -1.50 -11.54 -7.74
CA ARG A 18 -2.19 -10.27 -7.45
C ARG A 18 -1.46 -9.48 -6.36
N ARG A 19 -0.99 -10.15 -5.30
CA ARG A 19 -0.21 -9.52 -4.24
C ARG A 19 1.13 -8.96 -4.74
N LYS A 20 1.82 -9.71 -5.61
CA LYS A 20 3.09 -9.25 -6.20
C LYS A 20 2.88 -8.01 -7.06
N GLU A 21 1.80 -7.97 -7.83
CA GLU A 21 1.39 -6.81 -8.63
C GLU A 21 1.09 -5.60 -7.73
N ALA A 22 0.26 -5.78 -6.71
CA ALA A 22 -0.06 -4.73 -5.73
C ALA A 22 1.19 -4.19 -5.01
N LEU A 23 2.14 -5.05 -4.63
CA LEU A 23 3.41 -4.62 -4.02
C LEU A 23 4.30 -3.84 -4.99
N ARG A 24 4.29 -4.17 -6.28
CA ARG A 24 5.04 -3.41 -7.30
C ARG A 24 4.41 -2.03 -7.48
N GLU A 25 3.09 -1.96 -7.53
CA GLU A 25 2.35 -0.71 -7.65
C GLU A 25 2.51 0.18 -6.43
N ALA A 26 2.41 -0.37 -5.22
CA ALA A 26 2.66 0.35 -3.97
C ALA A 26 4.04 1.00 -3.94
N LYS A 27 5.09 0.29 -4.40
CA LYS A 27 6.45 0.84 -4.52
C LYS A 27 6.52 1.95 -5.56
N HIS A 28 5.82 1.79 -6.68
CA HIS A 28 5.77 2.82 -7.72
C HIS A 28 5.09 4.10 -7.22
N ILE A 29 3.94 3.96 -6.56
CA ILE A 29 3.20 5.06 -5.91
C ILE A 29 4.07 5.73 -4.84
N ALA A 30 4.73 4.95 -3.98
CA ALA A 30 5.61 5.50 -2.95
C ALA A 30 6.73 6.37 -3.53
N ARG A 31 7.33 5.94 -4.64
CA ARG A 31 8.34 6.72 -5.35
C ARG A 31 7.76 8.02 -5.93
N ILE A 32 6.56 7.97 -6.52
CA ILE A 32 5.85 9.17 -7.01
C ILE A 32 5.59 10.16 -5.87
N LEU A 33 5.05 9.68 -4.75
CA LEU A 33 4.76 10.52 -3.58
C LEU A 33 6.03 11.20 -3.05
N GLY A 34 7.15 10.48 -2.98
CA GLY A 34 8.44 11.02 -2.55
C GLY A 34 9.07 11.99 -3.55
N GLU A 35 9.30 11.53 -4.78
CA GLU A 35 10.07 12.27 -5.80
C GLU A 35 9.31 13.45 -6.39
N ARG A 36 7.98 13.32 -6.59
CA ARG A 36 7.18 14.35 -7.25
C ARG A 36 6.45 15.27 -6.28
N PHE A 37 5.95 14.72 -5.18
CA PHE A 37 5.12 15.46 -4.23
C PHE A 37 5.84 15.79 -2.92
N GLY A 38 7.09 15.33 -2.77
CA GLY A 38 7.96 15.73 -1.66
C GLY A 38 7.70 14.99 -0.35
N ALA A 39 7.00 13.86 -0.36
CA ALA A 39 6.86 13.03 0.83
C ALA A 39 8.23 12.65 1.41
N LYS A 40 8.40 12.78 2.72
CA LYS A 40 9.65 12.47 3.42
C LYS A 40 9.81 10.97 3.66
N GLU A 41 8.70 10.31 3.95
CA GLU A 41 8.64 8.88 4.18
C GLU A 41 7.30 8.35 3.68
N VAL A 42 7.30 7.16 3.09
CA VAL A 42 6.09 6.46 2.65
C VAL A 42 6.11 5.04 3.17
N ILE A 43 5.08 4.68 3.91
CA ILE A 43 4.96 3.42 4.64
C ILE A 43 3.77 2.65 4.08
N LEU A 44 4.00 1.41 3.67
CA LEU A 44 2.95 0.44 3.38
C LEU A 44 2.38 -0.11 4.68
N TYR A 45 1.06 -0.13 4.79
CA TYR A 45 0.36 -0.68 5.94
C TYR A 45 -0.73 -1.68 5.50
N GLY A 46 -1.59 -2.09 6.43
CA GLY A 46 -2.79 -2.85 6.13
C GLY A 46 -2.53 -4.27 5.63
N SER A 47 -3.51 -4.81 4.93
CA SER A 47 -3.56 -6.22 4.48
C SER A 47 -2.37 -6.57 3.57
N LEU A 48 -1.96 -5.65 2.70
CA LEU A 48 -0.86 -5.86 1.76
C LEU A 48 0.51 -6.00 2.45
N SER A 49 0.69 -5.34 3.60
CA SER A 49 1.93 -5.42 4.38
C SER A 49 2.15 -6.81 5.00
N GLN A 50 1.08 -7.58 5.23
CA GLN A 50 1.11 -8.89 5.88
C GLN A 50 0.40 -9.94 5.01
N GLU A 51 1.17 -10.86 4.42
CA GLU A 51 0.65 -11.85 3.45
C GLU A 51 -0.60 -12.62 3.90
N ARG A 52 -0.69 -12.96 5.18
CA ARG A 52 -1.83 -13.68 5.77
C ARG A 52 -3.17 -12.93 5.70
N TYR A 53 -3.15 -11.62 5.51
CA TYR A 53 -4.35 -10.77 5.50
C TYR A 53 -4.74 -10.28 4.12
N PHE A 54 -3.89 -10.45 3.10
CA PHE A 54 -4.17 -10.01 1.73
C PHE A 54 -5.13 -10.99 1.04
N ASP A 55 -6.08 -10.46 0.27
CA ASP A 55 -6.97 -11.21 -0.62
C ASP A 55 -7.17 -10.50 -1.97
N MET A 56 -8.04 -11.05 -2.82
CA MET A 56 -8.27 -10.50 -4.16
C MET A 56 -8.98 -9.14 -4.18
N ALA A 57 -9.65 -8.75 -3.10
CA ALA A 57 -10.39 -7.50 -2.96
C ALA A 57 -9.63 -6.44 -2.16
N SER A 58 -8.47 -6.81 -1.60
CA SER A 58 -7.62 -5.93 -0.82
C SER A 58 -7.13 -4.71 -1.61
N ASP A 59 -7.10 -3.58 -0.92
CA ASP A 59 -6.56 -2.30 -1.34
C ASP A 59 -5.06 -2.18 -1.08
N ILE A 60 -4.50 -1.07 -1.57
CA ILE A 60 -3.16 -0.60 -1.24
C ILE A 60 -3.30 0.50 -0.18
N ASP A 61 -2.95 0.17 1.06
CA ASP A 61 -2.90 1.13 2.17
C ASP A 61 -1.51 1.77 2.29
N ILE A 62 -1.45 3.09 2.11
CA ILE A 62 -0.22 3.87 2.24
C ILE A 62 -0.39 4.98 3.27
N VAL A 63 0.62 5.12 4.13
CA VAL A 63 0.78 6.26 5.02
C VAL A 63 1.97 7.09 4.54
N ALA A 64 1.73 8.37 4.23
CA ALA A 64 2.75 9.28 3.72
C ALA A 64 3.02 10.40 4.73
N LYS A 65 4.31 10.63 5.04
CA LYS A 65 4.77 11.69 5.94
C LYS A 65 5.23 12.90 5.13
N GLY A 66 4.87 14.10 5.58
CA GLY A 66 5.42 15.36 5.11
C GLY A 66 4.88 15.85 3.77
N LEU A 67 3.70 15.40 3.35
CA LEU A 67 3.05 15.92 2.13
C LEU A 67 2.50 17.34 2.30
N GLY A 68 2.03 17.70 3.50
CA GLY A 68 1.40 19.00 3.77
C GLY A 68 0.33 19.35 2.73
N ASP A 69 0.38 20.57 2.19
CA ASP A 69 -0.57 21.09 1.20
C ASP A 69 -0.60 20.28 -0.12
N GLN A 70 0.43 19.47 -0.41
CA GLN A 70 0.44 18.62 -1.60
C GLN A 70 -0.44 17.37 -1.45
N TYR A 71 -0.93 17.05 -0.25
CA TYR A 71 -1.63 15.79 0.05
C TYR A 71 -2.78 15.49 -0.93
N LEU A 72 -3.75 16.40 -1.06
CA LEU A 72 -4.92 16.18 -1.92
C LEU A 72 -4.53 16.04 -3.41
N LYS A 73 -3.56 16.84 -3.86
CA LYS A 73 -3.06 16.80 -5.24
C LYS A 73 -2.33 15.49 -5.52
N ALA A 74 -1.49 15.04 -4.60
CA ALA A 74 -0.76 13.78 -4.67
C ALA A 74 -1.75 12.61 -4.69
N TYR A 75 -2.73 12.61 -3.79
CA TYR A 75 -3.73 11.55 -3.72
C TYR A 75 -4.54 11.46 -5.01
N GLY A 76 -5.13 12.58 -5.48
CA GLY A 76 -5.88 12.58 -6.73
C GLY A 76 -5.04 12.17 -7.95
N TYR A 77 -3.74 12.48 -7.96
CA TYR A 77 -2.83 12.04 -9.01
C TYR A 77 -2.62 10.52 -8.97
N CYS A 78 -2.33 9.96 -7.80
CA CYS A 78 -2.11 8.52 -7.63
C CYS A 78 -3.37 7.70 -7.89
N LEU A 79 -4.56 8.18 -7.49
CA LEU A 79 -5.84 7.51 -7.78
C LEU A 79 -6.08 7.29 -9.28
N ARG A 80 -5.63 8.23 -10.13
CA ARG A 80 -5.77 8.09 -11.59
C ARG A 80 -4.76 7.13 -12.23
N LEU A 81 -3.68 6.82 -11.52
CA LEU A 81 -2.62 5.93 -12.02
C LEU A 81 -2.77 4.49 -11.54
N SER A 82 -3.42 4.31 -10.40
CA SER A 82 -3.52 3.03 -9.70
C SER A 82 -4.57 2.15 -10.38
N GLU A 83 -4.21 0.92 -10.71
CA GLU A 83 -5.15 -0.13 -11.12
C GLU A 83 -5.79 -0.80 -9.88
N PHE A 84 -5.17 -0.64 -8.70
CA PHE A 84 -5.71 -1.08 -7.43
C PHE A 84 -6.48 0.03 -6.71
N ASN A 85 -7.43 -0.35 -5.86
CA ASN A 85 -8.00 0.56 -4.88
C ASN A 85 -6.88 1.07 -3.97
N LEU A 86 -6.87 2.38 -3.72
CA LEU A 86 -5.77 3.05 -3.04
C LEU A 86 -6.30 3.93 -1.90
N ASP A 87 -5.88 3.62 -0.68
CA ASP A 87 -6.08 4.46 0.52
C ASP A 87 -4.74 5.10 0.87
N ILE A 88 -4.64 6.43 0.70
CA ILE A 88 -3.47 7.20 1.13
C ILE A 88 -3.88 8.05 2.32
N ARG A 89 -3.14 7.95 3.42
CA ARG A 89 -3.35 8.76 4.61
C ARG A 89 -2.13 9.62 4.92
N ALA A 90 -2.35 10.90 5.21
CA ALA A 90 -1.32 11.78 5.74
C ALA A 90 -0.99 11.32 7.17
N TYR A 91 0.29 11.03 7.44
CA TYR A 91 0.70 10.53 8.75
C TYR A 91 0.40 11.53 9.87
N GLU A 92 0.57 12.82 9.57
CA GLU A 92 0.39 13.93 10.51
C GLU A 92 -1.02 13.94 11.11
N ASP A 93 -2.03 13.58 10.31
CA ASP A 93 -3.45 13.62 10.66
C ASP A 93 -3.95 12.34 11.35
N LEU A 94 -3.10 11.32 11.46
CA LEU A 94 -3.48 10.05 12.09
C LEU A 94 -3.55 10.18 13.62
N PRO A 95 -4.55 9.56 14.28
CA PRO A 95 -4.56 9.40 15.73
C PRO A 95 -3.32 8.66 16.23
N ASP A 96 -2.85 8.97 17.44
CA ASP A 96 -1.61 8.41 18.00
C ASP A 96 -1.61 6.88 18.07
N GLN A 97 -2.75 6.28 18.41
CA GLN A 97 -2.92 4.83 18.41
C GLN A 97 -2.63 4.23 17.03
N TYR A 98 -3.06 4.90 15.97
CA TYR A 98 -2.85 4.46 14.60
C TYR A 98 -1.40 4.69 14.16
N LYS A 99 -0.79 5.83 14.51
CA LYS A 99 0.64 6.11 14.31
C LYS A 99 1.51 5.02 14.93
N ASN A 100 1.21 4.60 16.16
CA ASN A 100 1.92 3.52 16.84
C ASN A 100 1.84 2.19 16.10
N GLN A 101 0.67 1.84 15.55
CA GLN A 101 0.52 0.62 14.76
C GLN A 101 1.31 0.69 13.45
N VAL A 102 1.23 1.82 12.74
CA VAL A 102 1.98 2.07 11.49
C VAL A 102 3.48 1.97 11.73
N ASN A 103 4.00 2.58 12.80
CA ASN A 103 5.43 2.53 13.13
C ASN A 103 5.90 1.12 13.52
N LYS A 104 5.04 0.32 14.16
CA LYS A 104 5.39 -1.03 14.62
C LYS A 104 5.29 -2.10 13.53
N GLN A 105 4.29 -2.00 12.64
CA GLN A 105 3.94 -3.07 11.70
C GLN A 105 4.08 -2.63 10.23
N GLY A 106 4.19 -1.34 9.97
CA GLY A 106 4.33 -0.80 8.62
C GLY A 106 5.68 -1.13 8.00
N ARG A 107 5.70 -1.18 6.68
CA ARG A 107 6.90 -1.39 5.88
C ARG A 107 7.26 -0.11 5.13
N CYS A 108 8.40 0.48 5.44
CA CYS A 108 8.91 1.61 4.68
C CYS A 108 9.16 1.22 3.21
N LEU A 109 8.56 1.97 2.29
CA LEU A 109 8.73 1.82 0.83
C LEU A 109 9.56 2.94 0.23
N TYR A 110 9.56 4.12 0.86
CA TYR A 110 10.36 5.27 0.46
C TYR A 110 10.78 6.05 1.70
N ALA A 111 12.03 6.48 1.75
CA ALA A 111 12.54 7.45 2.70
C ALA A 111 13.47 8.41 1.97
N LYS A 112 13.25 9.71 2.15
CA LYS A 112 14.14 10.74 1.62
C LYS A 112 15.50 10.60 2.30
N LYS A 113 16.56 10.52 1.49
CA LYS A 113 17.95 10.50 1.97
C LYS A 113 18.36 11.85 2.54
#